data_AF-C1IED8-F1
#
_entry.id   AF-C1IED8-F1
#
_cell.length_a   1.000
_cell.length_b   1.000
_cell.length_c   1.000
_cell.angle_alpha   90.00
_cell.angle_beta   90.00
_cell.angle_gamma   90.00
#
_symmetry.space_group_name_H-M   'P 1'
#
loop_
_entity.id
_entity.type
_entity.pdbx_description
1 polymer ?
#
loop_
_entity_poly.entity_id
_entity_poly.type
_entity_poly.pdbx_seq_one_letter_code
_entity_poly.pdbx_strand_id
1 'polypeptide(L)'
;DVLIALNICVSSLLIVLAMYLPKPLAFSTFPAVLLLTTMFRLAISISTTRQILLQQDGGHIVEAFGNYVVGGNLAVGLVIFLILTVVNFLVITKGSERVAEVAARFTLDAMPGKQMSIDSDLRAGLIEAHQARQRRENLAKESQLFGAMDGAMKFVKGDAIASLVIVFINMIGGFAIGVLQHNMAASDAMHVYSVLTIGDGLIAQIPALLISLTAGMIITRVSADGQKVDANIGREIAEQLTSQPKAWIISSLGMFGFALLPGMPTLVFATISLASLGSGLFQLWRIKQQGQFDANQLEADNMPAEQNGYQDLRRFNPTRAYLLLFHPVWQGQPTATALVQNIRRLRNKLVYRFGFTLPSFDIEFSDRLAEDEFQFCVYEIPYVKATFVTDRLAVASGAVEPTDAALATPGPTLRDESQWLWLPLAHIAQQPDDVPRWTADELILARMEQAIHRTGSQFIGLQETKSILAWLESEQPELA
;
A
#
# COMPACT_ATOMS: atom_id res chain seq x y z
N ASP A 1 -46.97 2.03 -9.57
CA ASP A 1 -46.10 3.23 -9.69
C ASP A 1 -45.36 3.64 -8.43
N VAL A 2 -46.00 4.17 -7.38
CA VAL A 2 -45.27 4.70 -6.19
C VAL A 2 -44.35 3.67 -5.52
N LEU A 3 -44.82 2.45 -5.27
CA LEU A 3 -44.01 1.40 -4.65
C LEU A 3 -42.85 0.94 -5.55
N ILE A 4 -43.04 0.95 -6.88
CA ILE A 4 -41.99 0.65 -7.86
C ILE A 4 -40.91 1.73 -7.80
N ALA A 5 -41.30 3.00 -7.84
CA ALA A 5 -40.38 4.13 -7.75
C ALA A 5 -39.62 4.13 -6.41
N LEU A 6 -40.29 3.83 -5.30
CA LEU A 6 -39.67 3.67 -3.99
C LEU A 6 -38.61 2.55 -4.00
N ASN A 7 -38.91 1.40 -4.61
CA ASN A 7 -37.96 0.28 -4.70
C ASN A 7 -36.68 0.66 -5.47
N ILE A 8 -36.83 1.35 -6.60
CA ILE A 8 -35.70 1.88 -7.39
C ILE A 8 -34.91 2.89 -6.56
N CYS A 9 -35.59 3.81 -5.88
CA CYS A 9 -34.97 4.82 -5.02
C CYS A 9 -34.17 4.18 -3.88
N VAL A 10 -34.75 3.22 -3.15
CA VAL A 10 -34.08 2.51 -2.06
C VAL A 10 -32.86 1.74 -2.59
N SER A 11 -33.00 1.03 -3.71
CA SER A 11 -31.87 0.28 -4.30
C SER A 11 -30.74 1.21 -4.76
N SER A 12 -31.07 2.38 -5.29
CA SER A 12 -30.10 3.41 -5.68
C SER A 12 -29.44 4.07 -4.46
N LEU A 13 -30.21 4.30 -3.39
CA LEU A 13 -29.67 4.81 -2.13
C LEU A 13 -28.68 3.80 -1.51
N LEU A 14 -29.00 2.51 -1.55
CA LEU A 14 -28.14 1.47 -0.98
C LEU A 14 -26.77 1.39 -1.66
N ILE A 15 -26.71 1.48 -3.00
CA ILE A 15 -25.41 1.48 -3.69
C ILE A 15 -24.59 2.73 -3.37
N VAL A 16 -25.22 3.90 -3.35
CA VAL A 16 -24.52 5.15 -2.98
C VAL A 16 -24.04 5.06 -1.53
N LEU A 17 -24.88 4.59 -0.60
CA LEU A 17 -24.50 4.41 0.80
C LEU A 17 -23.30 3.46 0.93
N ALA A 18 -23.30 2.33 0.22
CA ALA A 18 -22.19 1.38 0.23
C ALA A 18 -20.88 1.98 -0.28
N MET A 19 -20.93 2.87 -1.29
CA MET A 19 -19.75 3.58 -1.77
C MET A 19 -19.15 4.55 -0.74
N TYR A 20 -19.99 5.17 0.10
CA TYR A 20 -19.57 6.20 1.06
C TYR A 20 -19.14 5.67 2.42
N LEU A 21 -19.60 4.48 2.82
CA LEU A 21 -19.19 3.91 4.10
C LEU A 21 -17.66 3.65 4.09
N PRO A 22 -16.95 3.76 5.23
CA PRO A 22 -15.51 3.54 5.33
C PRO A 22 -15.11 2.08 5.67
N LYS A 23 -16.02 1.30 6.28
CA LYS A 23 -15.77 -0.11 6.64
C LYS A 23 -17.01 -0.96 6.35
N PRO A 24 -16.86 -2.26 5.99
CA PRO A 24 -17.98 -3.17 5.81
C PRO A 24 -18.85 -3.27 7.08
N LEU A 25 -18.20 -3.31 8.25
CA LEU A 25 -18.84 -3.38 9.57
C LEU A 25 -19.72 -2.17 9.91
N ALA A 26 -19.52 -1.03 9.23
CA ALA A 26 -20.35 0.16 9.46
C ALA A 26 -21.80 -0.04 9.00
N PHE A 27 -22.07 -1.07 8.19
CA PHE A 27 -23.42 -1.46 7.77
C PHE A 27 -23.77 -2.89 8.19
N SER A 28 -23.64 -3.17 9.49
CA SER A 28 -23.96 -4.49 10.06
C SER A 28 -25.42 -4.95 9.84
N THR A 29 -26.35 -4.02 9.62
CA THR A 29 -27.77 -4.30 9.31
C THR A 29 -28.03 -4.61 7.84
N PHE A 30 -27.02 -4.54 6.95
CA PHE A 30 -27.19 -4.73 5.52
C PHE A 30 -27.86 -6.06 5.12
N PRO A 31 -27.52 -7.24 5.70
CA PRO A 31 -28.19 -8.50 5.34
C PRO A 31 -29.71 -8.46 5.57
N ALA A 32 -30.15 -7.83 6.66
CA ALA A 32 -31.57 -7.71 6.98
C ALA A 32 -32.28 -6.75 6.00
N VAL A 33 -31.63 -5.64 5.64
CA VAL A 33 -32.15 -4.70 4.64
C VAL A 33 -32.25 -5.37 3.26
N LEU A 34 -31.26 -6.19 2.90
CA LEU A 34 -31.28 -6.97 1.66
C LEU A 34 -32.46 -7.94 1.64
N LEU A 35 -32.68 -8.72 2.70
CA LEU A 35 -33.85 -9.62 2.79
C LEU A 35 -35.18 -8.86 2.68
N LEU A 36 -35.31 -7.72 3.38
CA LEU A 36 -36.52 -6.91 3.35
C LEU A 36 -36.78 -6.33 1.94
N THR A 37 -35.74 -5.79 1.29
CA THR A 37 -35.87 -5.21 -0.06
C THR A 37 -36.15 -6.27 -1.12
N THR A 38 -35.58 -7.47 -0.98
CA THR A 38 -35.91 -8.62 -1.83
C THR A 38 -37.36 -9.06 -1.65
N MET A 39 -37.84 -9.20 -0.41
CA MET A 39 -39.25 -9.53 -0.16
C MET A 39 -40.20 -8.45 -0.68
N PHE A 40 -39.84 -7.17 -0.51
CA PHE A 40 -40.61 -6.05 -1.02
C PHE A 40 -40.72 -6.08 -2.55
N ARG A 41 -39.62 -6.42 -3.24
CA ARG A 41 -39.62 -6.61 -4.70
C ARG A 41 -40.54 -7.75 -5.12
N LEU A 42 -40.44 -8.91 -4.48
CA LEU A 42 -41.28 -10.06 -4.79
C LEU A 42 -42.78 -9.72 -4.59
N ALA A 43 -43.11 -9.01 -3.52
CA ALA A 43 -44.47 -8.54 -3.27
C ALA A 43 -44.98 -7.58 -4.36
N ILE A 44 -44.13 -6.67 -4.84
CA ILE A 44 -44.45 -5.80 -5.98
C ILE A 44 -44.70 -6.63 -7.22
N SER A 45 -43.80 -7.56 -7.57
CA SER A 45 -43.93 -8.41 -8.77
C SER A 45 -45.20 -9.27 -8.73
N ILE A 46 -45.59 -9.80 -7.57
CA ILE A 46 -46.86 -10.52 -7.41
C ILE A 46 -48.06 -9.57 -7.61
N SER A 47 -47.99 -8.36 -7.05
CA SER A 47 -49.06 -7.37 -7.20
C SER A 47 -49.20 -6.86 -8.64
N THR A 48 -48.10 -6.57 -9.33
CA THR A 48 -48.10 -6.13 -10.73
C THR A 48 -48.58 -7.24 -11.65
N THR A 49 -48.11 -8.47 -11.44
CA THR A 49 -48.63 -9.68 -12.12
C THR A 49 -50.15 -9.78 -12.00
N ARG A 50 -50.69 -9.60 -10.80
CA ARG A 50 -52.15 -9.62 -10.60
C ARG A 50 -52.86 -8.54 -11.41
N GLN A 51 -52.33 -7.31 -11.44
CA GLN A 51 -52.95 -6.23 -12.21
C GLN A 51 -52.83 -6.46 -13.73
N ILE A 52 -51.67 -6.90 -14.20
CA ILE A 52 -51.45 -7.23 -15.62
C ILE A 52 -52.46 -8.28 -16.08
N LEU A 53 -52.62 -9.36 -15.32
CA LEU A 53 -53.51 -10.48 -15.69
C LEU A 53 -55.00 -10.16 -15.56
N LEU A 54 -55.41 -9.33 -14.58
CA LEU A 54 -56.83 -9.04 -14.34
C LEU A 54 -57.34 -7.78 -15.05
N GLN A 55 -56.49 -6.76 -15.19
CA GLN A 55 -56.89 -5.41 -15.60
C GLN A 55 -56.21 -5.00 -16.91
N GLN A 56 -55.27 -5.78 -17.44
CA GLN A 56 -54.46 -5.42 -18.61
C GLN A 56 -53.66 -4.12 -18.38
N ASP A 57 -53.36 -3.82 -17.11
CA ASP A 57 -52.70 -2.60 -16.67
C ASP A 57 -51.56 -2.96 -15.71
N GLY A 58 -50.34 -2.54 -16.06
CA GLY A 58 -49.15 -2.71 -15.22
C GLY A 58 -48.76 -1.45 -14.42
N GLY A 59 -49.45 -0.34 -14.65
CA GLY A 59 -49.07 0.99 -14.22
C GLY A 59 -48.19 1.71 -15.26
N HIS A 60 -48.13 3.04 -15.15
CA HIS A 60 -47.47 3.90 -16.13
C HIS A 60 -45.98 3.61 -16.25
N ILE A 61 -45.32 3.23 -15.14
CA ILE A 61 -43.89 2.92 -15.18
C ILE A 61 -43.66 1.64 -16.01
N VAL A 62 -44.48 0.59 -15.79
CA VAL A 62 -44.40 -0.68 -16.53
C VAL A 62 -44.62 -0.48 -18.01
N GLU A 63 -45.67 0.25 -18.38
CA GLU A 63 -45.96 0.54 -19.79
C GLU A 63 -44.85 1.36 -20.45
N ALA A 64 -44.32 2.39 -19.78
CA ALA A 64 -43.26 3.22 -20.32
C ALA A 64 -41.99 2.39 -20.62
N PHE A 65 -41.57 1.53 -19.69
CA PHE A 65 -40.41 0.67 -19.89
C PHE A 65 -40.64 -0.42 -20.95
N GLY A 66 -41.83 -1.03 -20.96
CA GLY A 66 -42.21 -2.02 -21.96
C GLY A 66 -42.15 -1.44 -23.38
N ASN A 67 -42.77 -0.27 -23.58
CA ASN A 67 -42.77 0.43 -24.86
C ASN A 67 -41.38 0.90 -25.29
N TYR A 68 -40.56 1.36 -24.34
CA TYR A 68 -39.18 1.79 -24.61
C TYR A 68 -38.32 0.64 -25.18
N VAL A 69 -38.41 -0.56 -24.61
CA VAL A 69 -37.60 -1.70 -25.07
C VAL A 69 -38.17 -2.37 -26.31
N VAL A 70 -39.49 -2.39 -26.46
CA VAL A 70 -40.12 -2.95 -27.66
C VAL A 70 -39.88 -2.05 -28.88
N GLY A 71 -39.80 -0.73 -28.72
CA GLY A 71 -39.38 0.17 -29.81
C GLY A 71 -40.22 0.06 -31.09
N GLY A 72 -41.47 -0.41 -30.97
CA GLY A 72 -42.38 -0.71 -32.09
C GLY A 72 -42.22 -2.09 -32.74
N ASN A 73 -41.24 -2.90 -32.34
CA ASN A 73 -41.08 -4.28 -32.81
C ASN A 73 -40.99 -5.27 -31.64
N LEU A 74 -42.09 -5.99 -31.42
CA LEU A 74 -42.21 -6.94 -30.32
C LEU A 74 -41.12 -8.02 -30.33
N ALA A 75 -40.75 -8.53 -31.50
CA ALA A 75 -39.73 -9.58 -31.61
C ALA A 75 -38.35 -9.08 -31.16
N VAL A 76 -37.97 -7.87 -31.56
CA VAL A 76 -36.71 -7.25 -31.14
C VAL A 76 -36.73 -6.99 -29.63
N GLY A 77 -37.82 -6.44 -29.10
CA GLY A 77 -37.99 -6.21 -27.66
C GLY A 77 -37.86 -7.49 -26.84
N LEU A 78 -38.47 -8.58 -27.29
CA LEU A 78 -38.41 -9.89 -26.64
C LEU A 78 -36.97 -10.43 -26.62
N VAL A 79 -36.22 -10.32 -27.72
CA VAL A 79 -34.82 -10.75 -27.80
C VAL A 79 -33.94 -9.95 -26.84
N ILE A 80 -34.05 -8.62 -26.83
CA ILE A 80 -33.28 -7.75 -25.93
C ILE A 80 -33.62 -8.09 -24.47
N PHE A 81 -34.90 -8.25 -24.15
CA PHE A 81 -35.35 -8.63 -22.82
C PHE A 81 -34.80 -9.98 -22.37
N LEU A 82 -34.81 -11.00 -23.24
CA LEU A 82 -34.21 -12.31 -22.94
C LEU A 82 -32.71 -12.19 -22.66
N ILE A 83 -31.97 -11.44 -23.47
CA ILE A 83 -30.53 -11.21 -23.25
C ILE A 83 -30.29 -10.55 -21.89
N LEU A 84 -31.01 -9.47 -21.58
CA LEU A 84 -30.87 -8.76 -20.31
C LEU A 84 -31.20 -9.66 -19.12
N THR A 85 -32.28 -10.44 -19.22
CA THR A 85 -32.70 -11.39 -18.18
C THR A 85 -31.64 -12.47 -17.95
N VAL A 86 -31.09 -13.04 -19.03
CA VAL A 86 -30.04 -14.07 -18.96
C VAL A 86 -28.75 -13.50 -18.35
N VAL A 87 -28.32 -12.31 -18.77
CA VAL A 87 -27.13 -11.64 -18.21
C VAL A 87 -27.34 -11.34 -16.71
N ASN A 88 -28.50 -10.80 -16.34
CA ASN A 88 -28.80 -10.51 -14.94
C ASN A 88 -28.79 -11.77 -14.06
N PHE A 89 -29.34 -12.89 -14.54
CA PHE A 89 -29.37 -14.13 -13.78
C PHE A 89 -28.02 -14.87 -13.77
N LEU A 90 -27.48 -15.20 -14.95
CA LEU A 90 -26.29 -16.06 -15.08
C LEU A 90 -24.99 -15.36 -14.74
N VAL A 91 -24.86 -14.07 -15.08
CA VAL A 91 -23.62 -13.33 -14.87
C VAL A 91 -23.66 -12.57 -13.55
N ILE A 92 -24.69 -11.74 -13.34
CA ILE A 92 -24.74 -10.85 -12.18
C ILE A 92 -25.13 -11.62 -10.91
N THR A 93 -26.33 -12.21 -10.87
CA THR A 93 -26.86 -12.85 -9.65
C THR A 93 -26.00 -14.05 -9.24
N LYS A 94 -25.75 -14.98 -10.17
CA LYS A 94 -24.91 -16.17 -9.95
C LYS A 94 -23.42 -15.82 -9.73
N GLY A 95 -22.92 -14.75 -10.35
CA GLY A 95 -21.56 -14.27 -10.13
C GLY A 95 -21.41 -13.71 -8.71
N SER A 96 -22.29 -12.81 -8.32
CA SER A 96 -22.31 -12.22 -6.98
C SER A 96 -22.53 -13.27 -5.88
N GLU A 97 -23.35 -14.30 -6.11
CA GLU A 97 -23.51 -15.43 -5.17
C GLU A 97 -22.17 -16.13 -4.92
N ARG A 98 -21.42 -16.49 -5.97
CA ARG A 98 -20.13 -17.17 -5.82
C ARG A 98 -19.08 -16.29 -5.16
N VAL A 99 -19.03 -15.01 -5.53
CA VAL A 99 -18.12 -14.05 -4.90
C VAL A 99 -18.45 -13.91 -3.42
N ALA A 100 -19.73 -13.85 -3.06
CA ALA A 100 -20.21 -13.80 -1.69
C ALA A 100 -19.83 -15.04 -0.88
N GLU A 101 -20.12 -16.23 -1.41
CA GLU A 101 -19.81 -17.51 -0.78
C GLU A 101 -18.31 -17.66 -0.52
N VAL A 102 -17.49 -17.41 -1.54
CA VAL A 102 -16.04 -17.58 -1.46
C VAL A 102 -15.41 -16.55 -0.52
N ALA A 103 -15.81 -15.29 -0.60
CA ALA A 103 -15.28 -14.25 0.28
C ALA A 103 -15.72 -14.44 1.74
N ALA A 104 -16.98 -14.83 1.98
CA ALA A 104 -17.47 -15.15 3.32
C ALA A 104 -16.69 -16.33 3.89
N ARG A 105 -16.50 -17.40 3.11
CA ARG A 105 -15.74 -18.58 3.54
C ARG A 105 -14.30 -18.23 3.89
N PHE A 106 -13.56 -17.56 3.01
CA PHE A 106 -12.17 -17.18 3.31
C PHE A 106 -12.06 -16.24 4.51
N THR A 107 -13.00 -15.32 4.66
CA THR A 107 -13.00 -14.40 5.80
C THR A 107 -13.32 -15.13 7.10
N LEU A 108 -14.24 -16.09 7.08
CA LEU A 108 -14.58 -16.93 8.23
C LEU A 108 -13.45 -17.91 8.59
N ASP A 109 -12.79 -18.51 7.60
CA ASP A 109 -11.64 -19.40 7.79
C ASP A 109 -10.44 -18.64 8.38
N ALA A 110 -10.32 -17.33 8.11
CA ALA A 110 -9.30 -16.46 8.70
C ALA A 110 -9.62 -16.00 10.15
N MET A 111 -10.84 -16.23 10.65
CA MET A 111 -11.26 -15.77 11.99
C MET A 111 -10.40 -16.31 13.13
N PRO A 112 -10.07 -17.62 13.20
CA PRO A 112 -9.21 -18.15 14.25
C PRO A 112 -7.82 -17.49 14.24
N GLY A 113 -7.26 -17.24 13.06
CA GLY A 113 -5.98 -16.54 12.92
C GLY A 113 -6.04 -15.11 13.44
N LYS A 114 -7.11 -14.36 13.10
CA LYS A 114 -7.35 -13.01 13.64
C LYS A 114 -7.55 -13.04 15.17
N GLN A 115 -8.27 -14.02 15.73
CA GLN A 115 -8.42 -14.19 17.18
C GLN A 115 -7.08 -14.47 17.86
N MET A 116 -6.30 -15.41 17.33
CA MET A 116 -4.97 -15.74 17.84
C MET A 116 -4.02 -14.54 17.78
N SER A 117 -4.09 -13.73 16.72
CA SER A 117 -3.30 -12.49 16.62
C SER A 117 -3.66 -11.50 17.72
N ILE A 118 -4.96 -11.30 18.02
CA ILE A 118 -5.39 -10.42 19.12
C ILE A 118 -4.88 -10.95 20.47
N ASP A 119 -4.93 -12.26 20.67
CA ASP A 119 -4.47 -12.90 21.91
C ASP A 119 -2.95 -12.82 22.06
N SER A 120 -2.22 -12.97 20.95
CA SER A 120 -0.77 -12.79 20.90
C SER A 120 -0.37 -11.35 21.19
N ASP A 121 -1.04 -10.36 20.57
CA ASP A 121 -0.78 -8.93 20.80
C ASP A 121 -1.04 -8.55 22.27
N LEU A 122 -2.10 -9.08 22.87
CA LEU A 122 -2.44 -8.85 24.28
C LEU A 122 -1.38 -9.47 25.21
N ARG A 123 -0.93 -10.70 24.91
CA ARG A 123 0.15 -11.37 25.67
C ARG A 123 1.49 -10.66 25.54
N ALA A 124 1.77 -10.10 24.36
CA ALA A 124 2.98 -9.32 24.08
C ALA A 124 2.93 -7.88 24.64
N GLY A 125 1.80 -7.45 25.22
CA GLY A 125 1.64 -6.10 25.76
C GLY A 125 1.53 -5.00 24.69
N LEU A 126 1.28 -5.35 23.44
CA LEU A 126 1.10 -4.40 22.33
C LEU A 126 -0.26 -3.69 22.38
N ILE A 127 -1.26 -4.32 23.00
CA ILE A 127 -2.62 -3.79 23.17
C ILE A 127 -3.12 -4.00 24.60
N GLU A 128 -4.00 -3.12 25.06
CA GLU A 128 -4.64 -3.22 26.38
C GLU A 128 -5.85 -4.18 26.36
N ALA A 129 -6.25 -4.68 27.54
CA ALA A 129 -7.39 -5.59 27.69
C ALA A 129 -8.72 -5.03 27.13
N HIS A 130 -8.95 -3.72 27.29
CA HIS A 130 -10.14 -3.05 26.73
C HIS A 130 -10.11 -3.06 25.20
N GLN A 131 -8.96 -2.77 24.60
CA GLN A 131 -8.78 -2.79 23.15
C GLN A 131 -8.95 -4.22 22.59
N ALA A 132 -8.38 -5.23 23.27
CA ALA A 132 -8.56 -6.63 22.90
C ALA A 132 -10.04 -7.04 22.93
N ARG A 133 -10.80 -6.62 23.95
CA ARG A 133 -12.25 -6.87 24.04
C ARG A 133 -13.00 -6.23 22.87
N GLN A 134 -12.70 -4.98 22.55
CA GLN A 134 -13.34 -4.28 21.43
C GLN A 134 -13.01 -4.92 20.07
N ARG A 135 -11.74 -5.33 19.85
CA ARG A 135 -11.34 -6.05 18.63
C ARG A 135 -12.06 -7.40 18.50
N ARG A 136 -12.19 -8.15 19.59
CA ARG A 136 -12.96 -9.41 19.61
C ARG A 136 -14.45 -9.18 19.32
N GLU A 137 -15.06 -8.12 19.84
CA GLU A 137 -16.45 -7.76 19.54
C GLU A 137 -16.63 -7.41 18.06
N ASN A 138 -15.72 -6.62 17.48
CA ASN A 138 -15.72 -6.31 16.05
C ASN A 138 -15.56 -7.56 15.19
N LEU A 139 -14.68 -8.48 15.60
CA LEU A 139 -14.46 -9.75 14.93
C LEU A 139 -15.70 -10.66 14.99
N ALA A 140 -16.42 -10.66 16.12
CA ALA A 140 -17.69 -11.37 16.25
C ALA A 140 -18.77 -10.78 15.32
N LYS A 141 -18.86 -9.45 15.24
CA LYS A 141 -19.75 -8.76 14.29
C LYS A 141 -19.38 -9.05 12.84
N GLU A 142 -18.09 -9.13 12.54
CA GLU A 142 -17.58 -9.48 11.20
C GLU A 142 -18.01 -10.91 10.83
N SER A 143 -17.82 -11.87 11.73
CA SER A 143 -18.27 -13.25 11.54
C SER A 143 -19.78 -13.35 11.32
N GLN A 144 -20.58 -12.65 12.13
CA GLN A 144 -22.03 -12.64 11.97
C GLN A 144 -22.46 -11.99 10.65
N LEU A 145 -21.81 -10.90 10.24
CA LEU A 145 -22.10 -10.21 8.98
C LEU A 145 -21.87 -11.13 7.79
N PHE A 146 -20.69 -11.76 7.69
CA PHE A 146 -20.36 -12.64 6.56
C PHE A 146 -21.20 -13.92 6.55
N GLY A 147 -21.53 -14.48 7.73
CA GLY A 147 -22.46 -15.61 7.84
C GLY A 147 -23.89 -15.26 7.41
N ALA A 148 -24.41 -14.11 7.83
CA ALA A 148 -25.73 -13.64 7.43
C ALA A 148 -25.78 -13.25 5.94
N MET A 149 -24.68 -12.71 5.39
CA MET A 149 -24.57 -12.34 3.98
C MET A 149 -24.64 -13.56 3.05
N ASP A 150 -23.96 -14.67 3.37
CA ASP A 150 -24.06 -15.91 2.57
C ASP A 150 -25.52 -16.41 2.51
N GLY A 151 -26.22 -16.38 3.65
CA GLY A 151 -27.65 -16.69 3.71
C GLY A 151 -28.50 -15.74 2.87
N ALA A 152 -28.33 -14.43 3.02
CA ALA A 152 -29.07 -13.41 2.30
C ALA A 152 -28.87 -13.51 0.77
N MET A 153 -27.66 -13.83 0.31
CA MET A 153 -27.37 -13.98 -1.13
C MET A 153 -28.07 -15.20 -1.75
N LYS A 154 -28.26 -16.28 -0.99
CA LYS A 154 -29.09 -17.42 -1.43
C LYS A 154 -30.56 -17.03 -1.62
N PHE A 155 -31.07 -16.09 -0.81
CA PHE A 155 -32.42 -15.52 -1.00
C PHE A 155 -32.51 -14.66 -2.26
N VAL A 156 -31.50 -13.84 -2.57
CA VAL A 156 -31.46 -13.03 -3.81
C VAL A 156 -31.48 -13.91 -5.06
N LYS A 157 -30.76 -15.03 -5.04
CA LYS A 157 -30.83 -16.04 -6.10
C LYS A 157 -32.24 -16.62 -6.25
N GLY A 158 -32.89 -16.94 -5.13
CA GLY A 158 -34.27 -17.42 -5.13
C GLY A 158 -35.24 -16.41 -5.75
N ASP A 159 -35.09 -15.14 -5.42
CA ASP A 159 -35.84 -14.02 -6.02
C ASP A 159 -35.62 -13.91 -7.53
N ALA A 160 -34.38 -14.02 -8.01
CA ALA A 160 -34.10 -13.99 -9.44
C ALA A 160 -34.76 -15.15 -10.19
N ILE A 161 -34.78 -16.36 -9.61
CA ILE A 161 -35.51 -17.51 -10.18
C ILE A 161 -37.01 -17.23 -10.20
N ALA A 162 -37.57 -16.72 -9.09
CA ALA A 162 -38.98 -16.37 -8.99
C ALA A 162 -39.37 -15.32 -10.04
N SER A 163 -38.55 -14.29 -10.27
CA SER A 163 -38.80 -13.26 -11.29
C SER A 163 -38.87 -13.85 -12.71
N LEU A 164 -38.02 -14.82 -13.04
CA LEU A 164 -38.05 -15.51 -14.33
C LEU A 164 -39.33 -16.35 -14.50
N VAL A 165 -39.75 -17.02 -13.42
CA VAL A 165 -41.02 -17.78 -13.39
C VAL A 165 -42.22 -16.84 -13.55
N ILE A 166 -42.21 -15.69 -12.88
CA ILE A 166 -43.28 -14.68 -12.99
C ILE A 166 -43.40 -14.18 -14.43
N VAL A 167 -42.29 -13.88 -15.10
CA VAL A 167 -42.27 -13.48 -16.52
C VAL A 167 -42.92 -14.55 -17.40
N PHE A 168 -42.59 -15.82 -17.18
CA PHE A 168 -43.17 -16.93 -17.93
C PHE A 168 -44.68 -17.08 -17.68
N ILE A 169 -45.10 -16.95 -16.43
CA ILE A 169 -46.52 -16.99 -16.03
C ILE A 169 -47.28 -15.81 -16.64
N ASN A 170 -46.72 -14.61 -16.64
CA ASN A 170 -47.37 -13.41 -17.18
C ASN A 170 -47.53 -13.50 -18.69
N MET A 171 -46.52 -14.00 -19.40
CA MET A 171 -46.57 -14.18 -20.85
C MET A 171 -47.61 -15.21 -21.26
N ILE A 172 -47.58 -16.42 -20.67
CA ILE A 172 -48.47 -17.52 -21.05
C ILE A 172 -49.88 -17.33 -20.47
N GLY A 173 -49.95 -17.01 -19.19
CA GLY A 173 -51.21 -16.76 -18.49
C GLY A 173 -51.93 -15.55 -19.06
N GLY A 174 -51.20 -14.47 -19.35
CA GLY A 174 -51.75 -13.28 -19.98
C GLY A 174 -52.28 -13.56 -21.38
N PHE A 175 -51.52 -14.27 -22.21
CA PHE A 175 -52.00 -14.71 -23.53
C PHE A 175 -53.27 -15.56 -23.43
N ALA A 176 -53.29 -16.56 -22.55
CA ALA A 176 -54.45 -17.42 -22.36
C ALA A 176 -55.69 -16.64 -21.86
N ILE A 177 -55.53 -15.76 -20.87
CA ILE A 177 -56.60 -14.93 -20.32
C ILE A 177 -57.09 -13.90 -21.35
N GLY A 178 -56.18 -13.30 -22.12
CA GLY A 178 -56.51 -12.37 -23.20
C GLY A 178 -57.38 -13.00 -24.29
N VAL A 179 -56.99 -14.19 -24.76
CA VAL A 179 -57.74 -14.89 -25.82
C VAL A 179 -59.02 -15.54 -25.28
N LEU A 180 -58.95 -16.27 -24.17
CA LEU A 180 -60.07 -17.10 -23.69
C LEU A 180 -61.11 -16.33 -22.87
N GLN A 181 -60.70 -15.32 -22.08
CA GLN A 181 -61.59 -14.61 -21.18
C GLN A 181 -61.95 -13.22 -21.69
N HIS A 182 -61.00 -12.52 -22.31
CA HIS A 182 -61.20 -11.14 -22.79
C HIS A 182 -61.57 -11.07 -24.29
N ASN A 183 -61.73 -12.21 -24.99
CA ASN A 183 -62.07 -12.29 -26.41
C ASN A 183 -61.16 -11.44 -27.32
N MET A 184 -59.89 -11.26 -26.95
CA MET A 184 -58.92 -10.52 -27.75
C MET A 184 -58.43 -11.38 -28.93
N ALA A 185 -58.09 -10.75 -30.05
CA ALA A 185 -57.36 -11.44 -31.11
C ALA A 185 -56.01 -11.92 -30.57
N ALA A 186 -55.57 -13.11 -30.98
CA ALA A 186 -54.33 -13.71 -30.49
C ALA A 186 -53.10 -12.81 -30.67
N SER A 187 -53.06 -12.05 -31.78
CA SER A 187 -52.00 -11.05 -32.04
C SER A 187 -52.01 -9.91 -31.02
N ASP A 188 -53.19 -9.36 -30.72
CA ASP A 188 -53.34 -8.22 -29.81
C ASP A 188 -53.06 -8.64 -28.36
N ALA A 189 -53.57 -9.81 -27.95
CA ALA A 189 -53.25 -10.40 -26.66
C ALA A 189 -51.74 -10.63 -26.52
N MET A 190 -51.09 -11.19 -27.53
CA MET A 190 -49.64 -11.41 -27.50
C MET A 190 -48.89 -10.07 -27.42
N HIS A 191 -49.31 -9.04 -28.14
CA HIS A 191 -48.67 -7.72 -28.06
C HIS A 191 -48.81 -7.09 -26.67
N VAL A 192 -50.04 -6.93 -26.17
CA VAL A 192 -50.31 -6.25 -24.88
C VAL A 192 -49.62 -6.95 -23.72
N TYR A 193 -49.85 -8.26 -23.56
CA TYR A 193 -49.29 -8.99 -22.42
C TYR A 193 -47.77 -9.16 -22.53
N SER A 194 -47.20 -9.25 -23.73
CA SER A 194 -45.73 -9.28 -23.87
C SER A 194 -45.10 -7.93 -23.54
N VAL A 195 -45.68 -6.81 -24.01
CA VAL A 195 -45.18 -5.46 -23.68
C VAL A 195 -45.21 -5.22 -22.17
N LEU A 196 -46.34 -5.53 -21.52
CA LEU A 196 -46.50 -5.38 -20.07
C LEU A 196 -45.56 -6.31 -19.28
N THR A 197 -45.41 -7.57 -19.73
CA THR A 197 -44.52 -8.55 -19.09
C THR A 197 -43.05 -8.15 -19.23
N ILE A 198 -42.63 -7.69 -20.41
CA ILE A 198 -41.28 -7.16 -20.65
C ILE A 198 -41.03 -5.94 -19.76
N GLY A 199 -41.99 -5.02 -19.69
CA GLY A 199 -41.91 -3.84 -18.82
C GLY A 199 -41.73 -4.20 -17.34
N ASP A 200 -42.58 -5.08 -16.80
CA ASP A 200 -42.53 -5.53 -15.41
C ASP A 200 -41.21 -6.24 -15.10
N GLY A 201 -40.78 -7.14 -16.00
CA GLY A 201 -39.51 -7.85 -15.86
C GLY A 201 -38.29 -6.93 -15.86
N LEU A 202 -38.25 -5.93 -16.74
CA LEU A 202 -37.13 -4.98 -16.82
C LEU A 202 -37.06 -4.07 -15.59
N ILE A 203 -38.21 -3.60 -15.12
CA ILE A 203 -38.28 -2.76 -13.91
C ILE A 203 -37.82 -3.53 -12.69
N ALA A 204 -38.19 -4.81 -12.57
CA ALA A 204 -37.73 -5.65 -11.48
C ALA A 204 -36.20 -5.90 -11.52
N GLN A 205 -35.59 -5.86 -12.71
CA GLN A 205 -34.15 -6.08 -12.89
C GLN A 205 -33.28 -4.91 -12.40
N ILE A 206 -33.73 -3.66 -12.53
CA ILE A 206 -32.92 -2.48 -12.13
C ILE A 206 -32.57 -2.52 -10.62
N PRO A 207 -33.54 -2.63 -9.69
CA PRO A 207 -33.27 -2.85 -8.27
C PRO A 207 -32.40 -4.09 -8.00
N ALA A 208 -32.61 -5.18 -8.74
CA ALA A 208 -31.89 -6.44 -8.56
C ALA A 208 -30.40 -6.28 -8.84
N LEU A 209 -30.06 -5.60 -9.93
CA LEU A 209 -28.70 -5.30 -10.33
C LEU A 209 -28.03 -4.39 -9.30
N LEU A 210 -28.70 -3.30 -8.90
CA LEU A 210 -28.16 -2.34 -7.92
C LEU A 210 -27.87 -3.01 -6.57
N ILE A 211 -28.80 -3.83 -6.06
CA ILE A 211 -28.62 -4.55 -4.80
C ILE A 211 -27.50 -5.61 -4.92
N SER A 212 -27.43 -6.34 -6.05
CA SER A 212 -26.37 -7.34 -6.28
C SER A 212 -24.98 -6.69 -6.36
N LEU A 213 -24.88 -5.52 -6.96
CA LEU A 213 -23.65 -4.73 -7.02
C LEU A 213 -23.28 -4.16 -5.65
N THR A 214 -24.27 -3.67 -4.89
CA THR A 214 -24.09 -3.19 -3.51
C THR A 214 -23.54 -4.31 -2.62
N ALA A 215 -24.14 -5.49 -2.68
CA ALA A 215 -23.69 -6.67 -1.93
C ALA A 215 -22.28 -7.10 -2.34
N GLY A 216 -22.00 -7.17 -3.64
CA GLY A 216 -20.67 -7.46 -4.16
C GLY A 216 -19.62 -6.48 -3.63
N MET A 217 -19.91 -5.18 -3.68
CA MET A 217 -19.02 -4.12 -3.20
C MET A 217 -18.75 -4.19 -1.68
N ILE A 218 -19.76 -4.49 -0.86
CA ILE A 218 -19.59 -4.61 0.59
C ILE A 218 -18.72 -5.83 0.93
N ILE A 219 -18.89 -6.93 0.22
CA ILE A 219 -18.18 -8.19 0.49
C ILE A 219 -16.72 -8.14 0.01
N THR A 220 -16.46 -7.60 -1.18
CA THR A 220 -15.09 -7.54 -1.74
C THR A 220 -14.22 -6.46 -1.11
N ARG A 221 -14.78 -5.67 -0.20
CA ARG A 221 -14.06 -4.63 0.50
C ARG A 221 -13.07 -5.20 1.50
N VAL A 222 -11.79 -5.01 1.20
CA VAL A 222 -10.69 -5.32 2.10
C VAL A 222 -10.64 -4.27 3.21
N SER A 223 -10.85 -4.69 4.45
CA SER A 223 -10.59 -3.82 5.60
C SER A 223 -9.09 -3.76 5.81
N ALA A 224 -8.41 -2.75 5.25
CA ALA A 224 -7.03 -2.47 5.60
C ALA A 224 -7.01 -1.86 7.01
N ASP A 225 -6.60 -2.65 8.01
CA ASP A 225 -6.32 -2.13 9.34
C ASP A 225 -5.18 -1.11 9.23
N GLY A 226 -5.50 0.17 9.48
CA GLY A 226 -4.52 1.26 9.55
C GLY A 226 -4.64 2.37 8.49
N GLN A 227 -5.55 2.28 7.52
CA GLN A 227 -5.79 3.39 6.59
C GLN A 227 -6.84 4.39 7.11
N LYS A 228 -6.64 5.66 6.73
CA LYS A 228 -7.36 6.86 7.16
C LYS A 228 -8.88 6.66 7.20
N VAL A 229 -9.51 7.20 8.24
CA VAL A 229 -10.94 7.07 8.60
C VAL A 229 -11.92 7.54 7.50
N ASP A 230 -11.46 8.26 6.48
CA ASP A 230 -12.33 8.99 5.53
C ASP A 230 -12.24 8.52 4.06
N ALA A 231 -11.65 7.37 3.77
CA ALA A 231 -11.57 6.88 2.39
C ALA A 231 -12.88 6.19 1.98
N ASN A 232 -13.65 6.85 1.11
CA ASN A 232 -14.78 6.23 0.40
C ASN A 232 -14.29 5.54 -0.88
N ILE A 233 -14.99 4.49 -1.32
CA ILE A 233 -14.56 3.63 -2.44
C ILE A 233 -14.44 4.44 -3.73
N GLY A 234 -15.34 5.40 -3.95
CA GLY A 234 -15.30 6.28 -5.12
C GLY A 234 -14.01 7.09 -5.20
N ARG A 235 -13.55 7.63 -4.06
CA ARG A 235 -12.29 8.37 -3.97
C ARG A 235 -11.09 7.44 -4.10
N GLU A 236 -11.10 6.25 -3.52
CA GLU A 236 -10.01 5.28 -3.69
C GLU A 236 -9.85 4.85 -5.15
N ILE A 237 -10.95 4.51 -5.84
CA ILE A 237 -10.91 4.17 -7.27
C ILE A 237 -10.41 5.36 -8.08
N ALA A 238 -10.91 6.57 -7.78
CA ALA A 238 -10.46 7.78 -8.47
C ALA A 238 -8.97 8.03 -8.23
N GLU A 239 -8.47 7.95 -7.00
CA GLU A 239 -7.07 8.13 -6.65
C GLU A 239 -6.18 7.03 -7.27
N GLN A 240 -6.61 5.77 -7.25
CA GLN A 240 -5.85 4.66 -7.87
C GLN A 240 -5.80 4.79 -9.40
N LEU A 241 -6.93 5.14 -10.03
CA LEU A 241 -6.97 5.32 -11.48
C LEU A 241 -6.18 6.56 -11.91
N THR A 242 -6.21 7.64 -11.13
CA THR A 242 -5.52 8.92 -11.45
C THR A 242 -4.08 9.02 -10.94
N SER A 243 -3.61 8.08 -10.13
CA SER A 243 -2.22 8.06 -9.63
C SER A 243 -1.22 7.43 -10.61
N GLN A 244 -1.71 6.84 -11.71
CA GLN A 244 -0.89 6.13 -12.70
C GLN A 244 -0.93 6.85 -14.07
N PRO A 245 -0.28 8.03 -14.23
CA PRO A 245 -0.39 8.81 -15.46
C PRO A 245 0.18 8.10 -16.70
N LYS A 246 1.13 7.17 -16.52
CA LYS A 246 1.65 6.33 -17.61
C LYS A 246 0.57 5.45 -18.22
N ALA A 247 -0.35 4.93 -17.40
CA ALA A 247 -1.46 4.11 -17.90
C ALA A 247 -2.37 4.92 -18.82
N TRP A 248 -2.74 6.14 -18.44
CA TRP A 248 -3.55 7.05 -19.26
C TRP A 248 -2.91 7.37 -20.62
N ILE A 249 -1.60 7.61 -20.64
CA ILE A 249 -0.86 7.90 -21.88
C ILE A 249 -0.80 6.67 -22.79
N ILE A 250 -0.50 5.49 -22.25
CA ILE A 250 -0.45 4.26 -23.04
C ILE A 250 -1.84 3.90 -23.59
N SER A 251 -2.89 4.02 -22.77
CA SER A 251 -4.27 3.82 -23.21
C SER A 251 -4.67 4.80 -24.31
N SER A 252 -4.23 6.06 -24.25
CA SER A 252 -4.51 7.05 -25.30
C SER A 252 -3.92 6.64 -26.65
N LEU A 253 -2.69 6.10 -26.66
CA LEU A 253 -2.06 5.61 -27.88
C LEU A 253 -2.83 4.43 -28.49
N GLY A 254 -3.34 3.52 -27.65
CA GLY A 254 -4.21 2.43 -28.08
C GLY A 254 -5.53 2.93 -28.69
N MET A 255 -6.18 3.92 -28.06
CA MET A 255 -7.40 4.54 -28.58
C MET A 255 -7.16 5.27 -29.90
N PHE A 256 -6.01 5.94 -30.04
CA PHE A 256 -5.59 6.54 -31.31
C PHE A 256 -5.41 5.49 -32.41
N GLY A 257 -4.83 4.34 -32.08
CA GLY A 257 -4.73 3.20 -33.01
C GLY A 257 -6.10 2.71 -33.49
N PHE A 258 -7.10 2.62 -32.60
CA PHE A 258 -8.47 2.28 -32.99
C PHE A 258 -9.12 3.35 -33.87
N ALA A 259 -8.80 4.64 -33.68
CA ALA A 259 -9.31 5.72 -34.51
C ALA A 259 -8.80 5.67 -35.97
N LEU A 260 -7.68 5.00 -36.23
CA LEU A 260 -7.10 4.84 -37.56
C LEU A 260 -7.65 3.62 -38.32
N LEU A 261 -8.38 2.72 -37.64
CA LEU A 261 -8.95 1.53 -38.28
C LEU A 261 -10.20 1.91 -39.11
N PRO A 262 -10.25 1.53 -40.40
CA PRO A 262 -11.39 1.81 -41.25
C PRO A 262 -12.65 1.07 -40.77
N GLY A 263 -13.77 1.78 -40.68
CA GLY A 263 -15.05 1.25 -40.19
C GLY A 263 -15.33 1.51 -38.70
N MET A 264 -14.36 2.01 -37.93
CA MET A 264 -14.58 2.41 -36.53
C MET A 264 -15.06 3.87 -36.42
N PRO A 265 -15.83 4.25 -35.39
CA PRO A 265 -16.22 5.64 -35.11
C PRO A 265 -15.01 6.54 -34.77
N THR A 266 -14.29 7.00 -35.79
CA THR A 266 -13.00 7.68 -35.66
C THR A 266 -13.05 8.91 -34.76
N LEU A 267 -14.11 9.72 -34.86
CA LEU A 267 -14.34 10.89 -33.99
C LEU A 267 -14.49 10.52 -32.51
N VAL A 268 -15.15 9.41 -32.18
CA VAL A 268 -15.34 8.98 -30.78
C VAL A 268 -14.02 8.51 -30.19
N PHE A 269 -13.27 7.68 -30.91
CA PHE A 269 -11.97 7.21 -30.44
C PHE A 269 -10.91 8.32 -30.40
N ALA A 270 -10.92 9.25 -31.36
CA ALA A 270 -10.02 10.39 -31.37
C ALA A 270 -10.27 11.33 -30.18
N THR A 271 -11.53 11.62 -29.85
CA THR A 271 -11.87 12.48 -28.69
C THR A 271 -11.49 11.82 -27.37
N ILE A 272 -11.75 10.53 -27.19
CA ILE A 272 -11.34 9.77 -26.00
C ILE A 272 -9.81 9.70 -25.89
N SER A 273 -9.11 9.50 -27.01
CA SER A 273 -7.64 9.53 -27.07
C SER A 273 -7.09 10.89 -26.61
N LEU A 274 -7.66 11.99 -27.09
CA LEU A 274 -7.19 13.33 -26.76
C LEU A 274 -7.46 13.66 -25.29
N ALA A 275 -8.64 13.29 -24.76
CA ALA A 275 -9.00 13.48 -23.36
C ALA A 275 -8.12 12.66 -22.41
N SER A 276 -7.84 11.39 -22.75
CA SER A 276 -6.99 10.53 -21.93
C SER A 276 -5.52 10.96 -21.94
N LEU A 277 -4.99 11.37 -23.10
CA LEU A 277 -3.64 11.94 -23.22
C LEU A 277 -3.52 13.25 -22.43
N GLY A 278 -4.52 14.13 -22.56
CA GLY A 278 -4.59 15.38 -21.79
C GLY A 278 -4.61 15.16 -20.29
N SER A 279 -5.41 14.21 -19.80
CA SER A 279 -5.49 13.84 -18.38
C SER A 279 -4.16 13.29 -17.86
N GLY A 280 -3.52 12.36 -18.60
CA GLY A 280 -2.24 11.78 -18.21
C GLY A 280 -1.08 12.78 -18.19
N LEU A 281 -1.01 13.67 -19.18
CA LEU A 281 -0.02 14.75 -19.23
C LEU A 281 -0.26 15.81 -18.14
N PHE A 282 -1.52 16.16 -17.87
CA PHE A 282 -1.89 17.08 -16.80
C PHE A 282 -1.51 16.52 -15.41
N GLN A 283 -1.73 15.22 -15.18
CA GLN A 283 -1.30 14.55 -13.96
C GLN A 283 0.24 14.52 -13.82
N LEU A 284 0.98 14.21 -14.89
CA LEU A 284 2.45 14.29 -14.88
C LEU A 284 2.95 15.70 -14.58
N TRP A 285 2.32 16.70 -15.19
CA TRP A 285 2.65 18.10 -14.96
C TRP A 285 2.38 18.51 -13.51
N ARG A 286 1.25 18.09 -12.93
CA ARG A 286 0.90 18.33 -11.53
C ARG A 286 1.86 17.64 -10.55
N ILE A 287 2.25 16.39 -10.82
CA ILE A 287 3.25 15.65 -10.03
C ILE A 287 4.62 16.34 -10.11
N LYS A 288 5.01 16.82 -11.29
CA LYS A 288 6.26 17.56 -11.49
C LYS A 288 6.25 18.92 -10.79
N GLN A 289 5.12 19.63 -10.80
CA GLN A 289 4.96 20.89 -10.06
C GLN A 289 4.91 20.69 -8.54
N GLN A 290 4.25 19.64 -8.04
CA GLN A 290 4.27 19.31 -6.61
C GLN A 290 5.67 18.84 -6.18
N GLY A 291 6.36 18.04 -6.99
CA GLY A 291 7.76 17.68 -6.77
C GLY A 291 8.73 18.87 -6.86
N GLN A 292 8.41 19.91 -7.63
CA GLN A 292 9.16 21.17 -7.65
C GLN A 292 8.82 22.10 -6.48
N PHE A 293 7.62 22.00 -5.92
CA PHE A 293 7.25 22.71 -4.69
C PHE A 293 7.92 22.06 -3.45
N ASP A 294 7.99 20.73 -3.41
CA ASP A 294 8.78 19.98 -2.42
C ASP A 294 10.30 20.21 -2.63
N ALA A 295 10.79 20.26 -3.88
CA ALA A 295 12.19 20.57 -4.16
C ALA A 295 12.57 22.03 -3.80
N ASN A 296 11.68 23.00 -4.04
CA ASN A 296 11.92 24.39 -3.62
C ASN A 296 11.79 24.58 -2.09
N GLN A 297 10.96 23.79 -1.40
CA GLN A 297 10.97 23.75 0.07
C GLN A 297 12.21 23.05 0.62
N LEU A 298 12.73 22.02 -0.06
CA LEU A 298 14.01 21.40 0.26
C LEU A 298 15.20 22.34 0.01
N GLU A 299 15.16 23.21 -1.01
CA GLU A 299 16.18 24.24 -1.24
C GLU A 299 16.15 25.39 -0.21
N ALA A 300 14.95 25.80 0.25
CA ALA A 300 14.82 26.78 1.33
C ALA A 300 15.29 26.24 2.71
N ASP A 301 15.27 24.91 2.89
CA ASP A 301 15.75 24.21 4.08
C ASP A 301 17.21 23.69 3.95
N ASN A 302 17.91 24.04 2.86
CA ASN A 302 19.30 23.70 2.59
C ASN A 302 20.21 24.93 2.61
N MET A 303 19.93 25.94 3.45
CA MET A 303 21.04 26.77 3.92
C MET A 303 21.97 25.87 4.76
N PRO A 304 23.29 25.82 4.47
CA PRO A 304 24.23 25.13 5.33
C PRO A 304 24.01 25.56 6.78
N ALA A 305 24.02 24.63 7.74
CA ALA A 305 23.76 24.95 9.15
C ALA A 305 24.62 26.12 9.67
N GLU A 306 25.82 26.27 9.12
CA GLU A 306 26.79 27.33 9.42
C GLU A 306 26.35 28.73 8.95
N GLN A 307 25.44 28.81 7.98
CA GLN A 307 24.91 30.06 7.40
C GLN A 307 23.52 30.42 7.93
N ASN A 308 22.87 29.51 8.69
CA ASN A 308 21.60 29.77 9.35
C ASN A 308 21.82 30.42 10.73
N GLY A 309 21.86 31.76 10.76
CA GLY A 309 21.99 32.55 12.00
C GLY A 309 20.68 33.14 12.54
N TYR A 310 19.54 32.84 11.89
CA TYR A 310 18.26 33.50 12.16
C TYR A 310 17.22 32.58 12.81
N GLN A 311 17.41 31.26 12.76
CA GLN A 311 16.45 30.28 13.28
C GLN A 311 17.16 29.06 13.89
N ASP A 312 16.64 28.58 15.01
CA ASP A 312 17.07 27.30 15.59
C ASP A 312 16.66 26.14 14.67
N LEU A 313 17.63 25.29 14.31
CA LEU A 313 17.36 24.06 13.57
C LEU A 313 16.59 23.08 14.46
N ARG A 314 15.32 22.83 14.12
CA ARG A 314 14.44 21.88 14.84
C ARG A 314 14.30 20.52 14.15
N ARG A 315 15.15 20.24 13.16
CA ARG A 315 15.18 18.95 12.44
C ARG A 315 15.97 17.93 13.26
N PHE A 316 15.43 16.72 13.38
CA PHE A 316 16.13 15.60 13.99
C PHE A 316 17.22 15.11 13.03
N ASN A 317 18.49 15.33 13.35
CA ASN A 317 19.62 14.82 12.60
C ASN A 317 20.30 13.72 13.44
N PRO A 318 20.19 12.42 13.04
CA PRO A 318 20.78 11.34 13.82
C PRO A 318 22.31 11.44 13.80
N THR A 319 22.91 11.36 14.97
CA THR A 319 24.37 11.39 15.12
C THR A 319 25.02 10.16 14.47
N ARG A 320 26.14 10.37 13.78
CA ARG A 320 26.91 9.29 13.15
C ARG A 320 27.70 8.49 14.18
N ALA A 321 27.43 7.19 14.26
CA ALA A 321 27.97 6.30 15.27
C ALA A 321 29.50 6.19 15.21
N TYR A 322 30.05 5.82 14.05
CA TYR A 322 31.49 5.80 13.77
C TYR A 322 31.79 6.68 12.57
N LEU A 323 32.59 7.73 12.79
CA LEU A 323 32.92 8.72 11.78
C LEU A 323 34.44 8.82 11.62
N LEU A 324 34.92 8.77 10.39
CA LEU A 324 36.31 8.98 10.00
C LEU A 324 36.42 10.34 9.31
N LEU A 325 37.26 11.22 9.85
CA LEU A 325 37.48 12.56 9.34
C LEU A 325 38.88 12.68 8.71
N PHE A 326 38.91 13.29 7.54
CA PHE A 326 40.12 13.61 6.78
C PHE A 326 40.06 15.06 6.29
N HIS A 327 41.20 15.64 5.92
CA HIS A 327 41.22 16.88 5.15
C HIS A 327 40.75 16.65 3.69
N PRO A 328 40.02 17.57 3.03
CA PRO A 328 39.48 17.37 1.67
C PRO A 328 40.49 17.10 0.57
N VAL A 329 41.76 17.48 0.76
CA VAL A 329 42.88 17.11 -0.15
C VAL A 329 42.99 15.59 -0.37
N TRP A 330 42.55 14.80 0.61
CA TRP A 330 42.58 13.33 0.54
C TRP A 330 41.34 12.70 -0.10
N GLN A 331 40.35 13.50 -0.51
CA GLN A 331 39.15 12.98 -1.13
C GLN A 331 39.48 12.35 -2.50
N GLY A 332 39.23 11.05 -2.61
CA GLY A 332 39.53 10.28 -3.82
C GLY A 332 41.00 9.85 -3.98
N GLN A 333 41.86 10.16 -3.01
CA GLN A 333 43.26 9.71 -3.02
C GLN A 333 43.38 8.22 -2.64
N PRO A 334 44.34 7.48 -3.23
CA PRO A 334 44.54 6.07 -2.94
C PRO A 334 45.00 5.83 -1.49
N THR A 335 45.77 6.75 -0.91
CA THR A 335 46.28 6.64 0.47
C THR A 335 45.15 6.58 1.50
N ALA A 336 44.22 7.55 1.46
CA ALA A 336 43.07 7.56 2.37
C ALA A 336 42.14 6.38 2.13
N THR A 337 41.96 5.99 0.86
CA THR A 337 41.17 4.81 0.50
C THR A 337 41.78 3.53 1.09
N ALA A 338 43.10 3.38 1.04
CA ALA A 338 43.81 2.22 1.60
C ALA A 338 43.67 2.16 3.14
N LEU A 339 43.83 3.29 3.84
CA LEU A 339 43.64 3.33 5.30
C LEU A 339 42.20 2.97 5.68
N VAL A 340 41.20 3.55 5.02
CA VAL A 340 39.77 3.22 5.26
C VAL A 340 39.51 1.72 5.04
N GLN A 341 40.08 1.13 3.98
CA GLN A 341 39.96 -0.31 3.73
C GLN A 341 40.61 -1.14 4.84
N ASN A 342 41.78 -0.74 5.33
CA ASN A 342 42.47 -1.43 6.42
C ASN A 342 41.69 -1.32 7.74
N ILE A 343 41.11 -0.16 8.06
CA ILE A 343 40.22 0.04 9.21
C ILE A 343 38.98 -0.85 9.10
N ARG A 344 38.37 -0.95 7.90
CA ARG A 344 37.24 -1.86 7.67
C ARG A 344 37.62 -3.32 7.86
N ARG A 345 38.81 -3.74 7.39
CA ARG A 345 39.34 -5.10 7.62
C ARG A 345 39.56 -5.37 9.11
N LEU A 346 40.12 -4.41 9.84
CA LEU A 346 40.29 -4.48 11.29
C LEU A 346 38.94 -4.67 11.99
N ARG A 347 37.93 -3.84 11.70
CA ARG A 347 36.57 -3.99 12.23
C ARG A 347 36.00 -5.37 11.95
N ASN A 348 36.09 -5.85 10.71
CA ASN A 348 35.56 -7.16 10.34
C ASN A 348 36.26 -8.31 11.08
N LYS A 349 37.58 -8.20 11.30
CA LYS A 349 38.33 -9.14 12.12
C LYS A 349 37.85 -9.15 13.58
N LEU A 350 37.55 -7.98 14.15
CA LEU A 350 37.00 -7.86 15.51
C LEU A 350 35.60 -8.48 15.61
N VAL A 351 34.70 -8.16 14.66
CA VAL A 351 33.35 -8.75 14.60
C VAL A 351 33.44 -10.28 14.51
N TYR A 352 34.29 -10.81 13.64
CA TYR A 352 34.47 -12.26 13.48
C TYR A 352 35.04 -12.92 14.75
N ARG A 353 36.01 -12.27 15.41
CA ARG A 353 36.68 -12.84 16.59
C ARG A 353 35.82 -12.81 17.86
N PHE A 354 35.03 -11.77 18.05
CA PHE A 354 34.30 -11.53 19.30
C PHE A 354 32.78 -11.70 19.19
N GLY A 355 32.23 -11.85 17.99
CA GLY A 355 30.83 -12.24 17.78
C GLY A 355 29.78 -11.15 18.04
N PHE A 356 30.17 -9.87 18.13
CA PHE A 356 29.24 -8.74 18.25
C PHE A 356 29.21 -7.87 17.00
N THR A 357 28.07 -7.22 16.75
CA THR A 357 27.88 -6.30 15.63
C THR A 357 28.44 -4.93 15.96
N LEU A 358 29.23 -4.36 15.03
CA LEU A 358 29.75 -3.00 15.12
C LEU A 358 29.16 -2.12 14.01
N PRO A 359 28.95 -0.81 14.25
CA PRO A 359 28.50 0.14 13.24
C PRO A 359 29.40 0.19 12.01
N SER A 360 28.83 0.64 10.88
CA SER A 360 29.61 1.06 9.71
C SER A 360 30.32 2.38 9.96
N PHE A 361 31.40 2.62 9.22
CA PHE A 361 32.10 3.91 9.24
C PHE A 361 31.51 4.85 8.20
N ASP A 362 31.08 6.02 8.65
CA ASP A 362 30.86 7.19 7.81
C ASP A 362 32.21 7.90 7.58
N ILE A 363 32.37 8.51 6.42
CA ILE A 363 33.62 9.18 6.03
C ILE A 363 33.26 10.61 5.67
N GLU A 364 33.90 11.57 6.33
CA GLU A 364 33.71 12.99 6.11
C GLU A 364 35.04 13.68 5.84
N PHE A 365 35.00 14.65 4.94
CA PHE A 365 36.14 15.48 4.61
C PHE A 365 35.84 16.90 5.08
N SER A 366 36.68 17.45 5.97
CA SER A 366 36.43 18.75 6.60
C SER A 366 37.66 19.64 6.54
N ASP A 367 37.48 20.87 6.06
CA ASP A 367 38.52 21.92 6.01
C ASP A 367 39.00 22.35 7.41
N ARG A 368 38.35 21.87 8.48
CA ARG A 368 38.73 22.16 9.87
C ARG A 368 39.92 21.32 10.35
N LEU A 369 40.24 20.21 9.67
CA LEU A 369 41.37 19.35 10.01
C LEU A 369 42.64 19.84 9.30
N ALA A 370 43.81 19.65 9.91
CA ALA A 370 45.08 19.85 9.20
C ALA A 370 45.27 18.77 8.11
N GLU A 371 46.05 19.08 7.07
CA GLU A 371 46.30 18.14 5.95
C GLU A 371 46.88 16.80 6.42
N ASP A 372 47.67 16.79 7.48
CA ASP A 372 48.32 15.60 8.03
C ASP A 372 47.53 14.96 9.19
N GLU A 373 46.29 15.40 9.44
CA GLU A 373 45.47 14.94 10.56
C GLU A 373 44.39 13.94 10.13
N PHE A 374 44.27 12.86 10.89
CA PHE A 374 43.16 11.93 10.85
C PHE A 374 42.44 11.92 12.19
N GLN A 375 41.10 11.91 12.17
CA GLN A 375 40.30 11.72 13.39
C GLN A 375 39.30 10.59 13.23
N PHE A 376 39.15 9.80 14.28
CA PHE A 376 38.06 8.85 14.46
C PHE A 376 37.16 9.34 15.58
N CYS A 377 35.89 9.49 15.26
CA CYS A 377 34.87 9.97 16.18
C CYS A 377 33.85 8.87 16.49
N VAL A 378 33.37 8.90 17.74
CA VAL A 378 32.26 8.08 18.22
C VAL A 378 31.13 9.02 18.59
N TYR A 379 29.98 8.89 17.93
CA TYR A 379 28.89 9.87 18.02
C TYR A 379 29.35 11.31 17.72
N GLU A 380 30.13 11.49 16.65
CA GLU A 380 30.71 12.78 16.21
C GLU A 380 31.65 13.45 17.24
N ILE A 381 31.98 12.77 18.34
CA ILE A 381 32.97 13.23 19.33
C ILE A 381 34.34 12.60 19.01
N PRO A 382 35.41 13.41 18.81
CA PRO A 382 36.76 12.88 18.52
C PRO A 382 37.26 11.96 19.63
N TYR A 383 37.56 10.71 19.27
CA TYR A 383 38.05 9.68 20.18
C TYR A 383 39.50 9.30 19.91
N VAL A 384 39.92 9.26 18.64
CA VAL A 384 41.33 9.14 18.25
C VAL A 384 41.66 10.30 17.32
N LYS A 385 42.77 10.96 17.57
CA LYS A 385 43.39 11.94 16.67
C LYS A 385 44.79 11.45 16.36
N ALA A 386 45.19 11.43 15.11
CA ALA A 386 46.48 10.88 14.72
C ALA A 386 47.07 11.59 13.52
N THR A 387 48.39 11.48 13.38
CA THR A 387 49.13 11.94 12.20
C THR A 387 48.95 10.91 11.08
N PHE A 388 48.36 11.31 9.96
CA PHE A 388 47.98 10.43 8.85
C PHE A 388 49.10 10.19 7.85
N VAL A 389 49.72 11.26 7.32
CA VAL A 389 50.75 11.15 6.29
C VAL A 389 52.01 11.85 6.76
N THR A 390 53.10 11.07 6.83
CA THR A 390 54.43 11.56 7.20
C THR A 390 55.50 10.61 6.67
N ASP A 391 56.63 11.17 6.22
CA ASP A 391 57.82 10.42 5.76
C ASP A 391 58.71 9.99 6.94
N ARG A 392 58.11 9.76 8.11
CA ARG A 392 58.79 9.46 9.38
C ARG A 392 58.17 8.22 10.01
N LEU A 393 58.96 7.46 10.76
CA LEU A 393 58.47 6.36 11.58
C LEU A 393 58.29 6.79 13.04
N ALA A 394 57.25 6.28 13.66
CA ALA A 394 56.99 6.47 15.08
C ALA A 394 57.77 5.44 15.91
N VAL A 395 58.48 5.91 16.93
CA VAL A 395 59.17 5.10 17.93
C VAL A 395 58.78 5.57 19.32
N ALA A 396 58.63 4.64 20.27
CA ALA A 396 58.29 4.99 21.65
C ALA A 396 59.42 5.81 22.29
N SER A 397 59.08 6.94 22.92
CA SER A 397 60.03 7.87 23.54
C SER A 397 61.01 7.25 24.54
N GLY A 398 60.61 6.18 25.23
CA GLY A 398 61.47 5.45 26.18
C GLY A 398 62.45 4.46 25.55
N ALA A 399 62.37 4.23 24.23
CA ALA A 399 63.16 3.20 23.53
C ALA A 399 64.25 3.80 22.61
N VAL A 400 64.47 5.12 22.66
CA VAL A 400 65.39 5.84 21.76
C VAL A 400 66.64 6.29 22.53
N GLU A 401 67.83 6.08 21.95
CA GLU A 401 69.08 6.59 22.53
C GLU A 401 69.13 8.13 22.50
N PRO A 402 69.83 8.78 23.45
CA PRO A 402 69.86 10.25 23.58
C PRO A 402 70.36 10.98 22.32
N THR A 403 71.21 10.32 21.54
CA THR A 403 71.79 10.83 20.28
C THR A 403 70.76 10.96 19.17
N ASP A 404 69.80 10.05 19.11
CA ASP A 404 68.74 9.99 18.08
C ASP A 404 67.54 10.88 18.45
N ALA A 405 67.32 11.11 19.74
CA ALA A 405 66.30 12.04 20.23
C ALA A 405 66.52 13.48 19.74
N ALA A 406 67.75 13.87 19.37
CA ALA A 406 68.07 15.19 18.86
C ALA A 406 67.59 15.43 17.40
N LEU A 407 67.40 14.36 16.62
CA LEU A 407 66.90 14.41 15.23
C LEU A 407 65.41 14.07 15.13
N ALA A 408 64.82 13.56 16.21
CA ALA A 408 63.41 13.21 16.30
C ALA A 408 62.53 14.44 16.49
N THR A 409 61.40 14.46 15.79
CA THR A 409 60.32 15.42 16.08
C THR A 409 59.34 14.78 17.06
N PRO A 410 59.09 15.39 18.23
CA PRO A 410 58.10 14.85 19.17
C PRO A 410 56.70 14.88 18.55
N GLY A 411 55.92 13.85 18.82
CA GLY A 411 54.54 13.76 18.35
C GLY A 411 53.67 14.91 18.89
N PRO A 412 52.70 15.43 18.11
CA PRO A 412 51.84 16.51 18.56
C PRO A 412 51.04 16.13 19.81
N THR A 413 51.09 16.98 20.84
CA THR A 413 50.33 16.76 22.08
C THR A 413 48.82 16.80 21.85
N LEU A 414 48.34 17.62 20.90
CA LEU A 414 46.91 17.68 20.53
C LEU A 414 46.38 16.39 19.90
N ARG A 415 47.27 15.48 19.46
CA ARG A 415 46.93 14.19 18.84
C ARG A 415 47.12 13.01 19.80
N ASP A 416 47.38 13.27 21.08
CA ASP A 416 47.78 12.27 22.07
C ASP A 416 49.02 11.45 21.61
N GLU A 417 49.92 12.08 20.86
CA GLU A 417 51.13 11.45 20.32
C GLU A 417 52.40 11.78 21.12
N SER A 418 52.27 12.38 22.30
CA SER A 418 53.41 12.82 23.11
C SER A 418 54.35 11.69 23.57
N GLN A 419 53.86 10.44 23.53
CA GLN A 419 54.64 9.25 23.85
C GLN A 419 55.51 8.78 22.68
N TRP A 420 55.30 9.33 21.48
CA TRP A 420 55.94 8.92 20.24
C TRP A 420 56.93 9.99 19.74
N LEU A 421 58.03 9.50 19.18
CA LEU A 421 59.05 10.29 18.49
C LEU A 421 59.03 9.92 17.01
N TRP A 422 58.94 10.92 16.14
CA TRP A 422 58.92 10.74 14.69
C TRP A 422 60.32 10.90 14.09
N LEU A 423 60.90 9.79 13.61
CA LEU A 423 62.27 9.71 13.08
C LEU A 423 62.28 9.68 11.53
N PRO A 424 63.17 10.45 10.87
CA PRO A 424 63.33 10.40 9.41
C PRO A 424 63.80 9.05 8.90
N LEU A 425 63.30 8.65 7.71
CA LEU A 425 63.63 7.36 7.10
C LEU A 425 65.14 7.12 6.87
N ALA A 426 65.92 8.19 6.65
CA ALA A 426 67.35 8.10 6.35
C ALA A 426 68.23 7.63 7.53
N HIS A 427 67.79 7.79 8.78
CA HIS A 427 68.54 7.35 9.97
C HIS A 427 68.23 5.90 10.38
N ILE A 428 67.21 5.29 9.76
CA ILE A 428 66.73 3.93 10.06
C ILE A 428 67.79 2.87 9.74
N ALA A 429 68.61 3.10 8.71
CA ALA A 429 69.57 2.12 8.20
C ALA A 429 70.80 1.91 9.11
N GLN A 430 70.96 2.70 10.17
CA GLN A 430 72.14 2.69 11.03
C GLN A 430 71.87 2.15 12.45
N GLN A 431 70.63 1.78 12.76
CA GLN A 431 70.23 1.33 14.11
C GLN A 431 69.90 -0.17 14.16
N PRO A 432 70.11 -0.83 15.32
CA PRO A 432 69.76 -2.23 15.52
C PRO A 432 68.24 -2.50 15.38
N ASP A 433 67.88 -3.66 14.84
CA ASP A 433 66.50 -4.10 14.53
C ASP A 433 65.60 -4.36 15.76
N ASP A 434 66.10 -4.18 16.98
CA ASP A 434 65.44 -4.62 18.22
C ASP A 434 64.44 -3.60 18.80
N VAL A 435 64.36 -2.40 18.23
CA VAL A 435 63.39 -1.36 18.64
C VAL A 435 62.15 -1.47 17.75
N PRO A 436 60.94 -1.70 18.30
CA PRO A 436 59.72 -1.75 17.50
C PRO A 436 59.41 -0.37 16.92
N ARG A 437 59.07 -0.35 15.64
CA ARG A 437 58.80 0.85 14.85
C ARG A 437 57.44 0.71 14.17
N TRP A 438 56.75 1.84 14.02
CA TRP A 438 55.44 1.87 13.36
C TRP A 438 55.43 2.94 12.27
N THR A 439 54.84 2.59 11.13
CA THR A 439 54.38 3.58 10.15
C THR A 439 53.16 4.35 10.69
N ALA A 440 52.84 5.49 10.08
CA ALA A 440 51.65 6.27 10.46
C ALA A 440 50.36 5.42 10.37
N ASP A 441 50.19 4.66 9.27
CA ASP A 441 49.06 3.77 9.07
C ASP A 441 48.98 2.66 10.15
N GLU A 442 50.11 2.02 10.48
CA GLU A 442 50.14 0.97 11.50
C GLU A 442 49.82 1.52 12.90
N LEU A 443 50.34 2.71 13.23
CA LEU A 443 50.07 3.38 14.49
C LEU A 443 48.58 3.76 14.59
N ILE A 444 47.99 4.27 13.50
CA ILE A 444 46.55 4.54 13.42
C ILE A 444 45.76 3.25 13.64
N LEU A 445 46.08 2.17 12.94
CA LEU A 445 45.36 0.89 13.07
C LEU A 445 45.45 0.32 14.50
N ALA A 446 46.62 0.38 15.13
CA ALA A 446 46.79 -0.07 16.52
C ALA A 446 45.93 0.74 17.51
N ARG A 447 45.90 2.08 17.34
CA ARG A 447 45.07 2.96 18.18
C ARG A 447 43.58 2.77 17.90
N MET A 448 43.20 2.55 16.65
CA MET A 448 41.83 2.25 16.23
C MET A 448 41.33 0.93 16.83
N GLU A 449 42.17 -0.11 16.88
CA GLU A 449 41.80 -1.39 17.49
C GLU A 449 41.43 -1.21 18.96
N GLN A 450 42.27 -0.49 19.72
CA GLN A 450 42.01 -0.18 21.12
C GLN A 450 40.74 0.69 21.29
N ALA A 451 40.54 1.67 20.41
CA ALA A 451 39.38 2.55 20.45
C ALA A 451 38.07 1.78 20.22
N ILE A 452 37.99 1.00 19.15
CA ILE A 452 36.82 0.17 18.81
C ILE A 452 36.50 -0.80 19.95
N HIS A 453 37.54 -1.37 20.59
CA HIS A 453 37.36 -2.23 21.74
C HIS A 453 36.72 -1.53 22.95
N ARG A 454 37.17 -0.30 23.25
CA ARG A 454 36.65 0.48 24.37
C ARG A 454 35.23 0.99 24.12
N THR A 455 34.87 1.25 22.88
CA THR A 455 33.57 1.83 22.51
C THR A 455 32.54 0.79 22.08
N GLY A 456 32.96 -0.44 21.75
CA GLY A 456 32.10 -1.47 21.19
C GLY A 456 30.88 -1.82 22.05
N SER A 457 31.00 -1.78 23.38
CA SER A 457 29.88 -2.04 24.29
C SER A 457 28.74 -1.02 24.19
N GLN A 458 29.03 0.20 23.72
CA GLN A 458 28.02 1.25 23.53
C GLN A 458 27.06 0.95 22.37
N PHE A 459 27.42 -0.02 21.51
CA PHE A 459 26.63 -0.41 20.35
C PHE A 459 25.91 -1.75 20.54
N ILE A 460 25.87 -2.27 21.76
CA ILE A 460 25.05 -3.42 22.11
C ILE A 460 23.78 -2.88 22.78
N GLY A 461 22.81 -2.51 21.95
CA GLY A 461 21.51 -2.03 22.38
C GLY A 461 20.44 -3.13 22.36
N LEU A 462 19.18 -2.71 22.52
CA LEU A 462 18.01 -3.57 22.39
C LEU A 462 17.92 -4.23 21.01
N GLN A 463 18.27 -3.51 19.95
CA GLN A 463 18.15 -3.99 18.58
C GLN A 463 19.20 -5.05 18.25
N GLU A 464 20.44 -4.84 18.69
CA GLU A 464 21.52 -5.82 18.53
C GLU A 464 21.26 -7.05 19.41
N THR A 465 20.82 -6.85 20.65
CA THR A 465 20.44 -7.96 21.55
C THR A 465 19.31 -8.80 20.95
N LYS A 466 18.28 -8.17 20.38
CA LYS A 466 17.20 -8.88 19.68
C LYS A 466 17.72 -9.64 18.46
N SER A 467 18.66 -9.08 17.72
CA SER A 467 19.25 -9.74 16.55
C SER A 467 20.06 -10.98 16.95
N ILE A 468 20.78 -10.90 18.06
CA ILE A 468 21.51 -12.02 18.66
C ILE A 468 20.54 -13.10 19.14
N LEU A 469 19.45 -12.72 19.82
CA LEU A 469 18.42 -13.65 20.29
C LEU A 469 17.70 -14.34 19.12
N ALA A 470 17.35 -13.59 18.06
CA ALA A 470 16.71 -14.16 16.88
C ALA A 470 17.63 -15.17 16.16
N TRP A 471 18.94 -14.91 16.13
CA TRP A 471 19.91 -15.90 15.64
C TRP A 471 19.96 -17.14 16.55
N LEU A 472 19.95 -16.97 17.88
CA LEU A 472 19.91 -18.07 18.83
C LEU A 472 18.63 -18.92 18.68
N GLU A 473 17.47 -18.29 18.51
CA GLU A 473 16.21 -18.99 18.22
C GLU A 473 16.30 -19.85 16.95
N SER A 474 17.05 -19.41 15.94
CA SER A 474 17.18 -20.14 14.67
C SER A 474 18.13 -21.35 14.75
N GLU A 475 19.23 -21.23 15.50
CA GLU A 475 20.27 -22.28 15.60
C GLU A 475 20.06 -23.22 16.79
N GLN A 476 19.53 -22.71 17.91
CA GLN A 476 19.32 -23.43 19.18
C GLN A 476 17.96 -23.07 19.83
N PRO A 477 16.83 -23.47 19.21
CA PRO A 477 15.49 -23.09 19.63
C PRO A 477 15.05 -23.60 21.02
N GLU A 478 15.71 -24.61 21.58
CA GLU A 478 15.41 -25.11 22.94
C GLU A 478 16.10 -24.30 24.05
N LEU A 479 17.14 -23.53 23.70
CA LEU A 479 17.91 -22.70 24.65
C LEU A 479 17.43 -21.25 24.67
N ALA A 480 17.02 -20.72 23.52
CA ALA A 480 16.42 -19.40 23.36
C ALA A 480 15.01 -19.35 23.98
#